data_AF-A0A3A5RVR3-F1
#
_entry.id   AF-A0A3A5RVR3-F1
#
_cell.length_a   1.000
_cell.length_b   1.000
_cell.length_c   1.000
_cell.angle_alpha   90.00
_cell.angle_beta   90.00
_cell.angle_gamma   90.00
#
_symmetry.space_group_name_H-M   'P 1'
#
loop_
_entity.id
_entity.type
_entity.pdbx_description
1 polymer ?
#
loop_
_entity_poly.entity_id
_entity_poly.type
_entity_poly.pdbx_seq_one_letter_code
_entity_poly.pdbx_strand_id
1 'polypeptide(L)'
;MRSYFIFAIVLTVAYLIYYAVIIMQDLYGKRRTGKTEEEVFDLGTLEDEESVAVSESETGFRVGNEQYDTETASGGDSATDQKPADKKPETKETPEERLERLKAKAEEKMEETTPYLSDGFSADEMYKAMLSRGKLENRPEMAWKPIKDKL
;
A
#
# COMPACT_ATOMS: atom_id res chain seq x y z
N MET A 1 -29.95 -54.98 24.29
CA MET A 1 -29.84 -53.51 24.13
C MET A 1 -29.08 -52.80 25.27
N ARG A 2 -28.97 -53.37 26.49
CA ARG A 2 -28.29 -52.69 27.62
C ARG A 2 -26.77 -52.54 27.47
N SER A 3 -26.06 -53.47 26.79
CA SER A 3 -24.60 -53.34 26.63
C SER A 3 -24.20 -52.21 25.69
N TYR A 4 -24.97 -51.94 24.63
CA TYR A 4 -24.73 -50.81 23.74
C TYR A 4 -24.89 -49.47 24.46
N PHE A 5 -25.83 -49.37 25.40
CA PHE A 5 -26.02 -48.19 26.22
C PHE A 5 -24.82 -47.94 27.15
N ILE A 6 -24.31 -49.01 27.78
CA ILE A 6 -23.10 -48.93 28.62
C ILE A 6 -21.89 -48.55 27.76
N PHE A 7 -21.75 -49.14 26.58
CA PHE A 7 -20.67 -48.80 25.65
C PHE A 7 -20.73 -47.34 25.18
N ALA A 8 -21.92 -46.84 24.85
CA ALA A 8 -22.11 -45.44 24.47
C ALA A 8 -21.75 -44.48 25.60
N ILE A 9 -22.12 -44.82 26.85
CA ILE A 9 -21.73 -44.04 28.04
C ILE A 9 -20.21 -44.06 28.23
N VAL A 10 -19.56 -45.22 28.11
CA VAL A 10 -18.09 -45.30 28.24
C VAL A 10 -17.39 -44.49 27.15
N LEU A 11 -17.86 -44.57 25.90
CA LEU A 11 -17.28 -43.83 24.78
C LEU A 11 -17.45 -42.31 24.95
N THR A 12 -18.63 -41.86 25.39
CA THR A 12 -18.90 -40.44 25.65
C THR A 12 -18.05 -39.91 26.80
N VAL A 13 -17.89 -40.66 27.88
CA VAL A 13 -17.00 -40.27 29.00
C VAL A 13 -15.54 -40.22 28.53
N ALA A 14 -15.07 -41.20 27.75
CA ALA A 14 -13.72 -41.20 27.20
C ALA A 14 -13.47 -40.00 26.29
N TYR A 15 -14.44 -39.63 25.45
CA TYR A 15 -14.38 -38.45 24.60
C TYR A 15 -14.32 -37.16 25.41
N LEU A 16 -15.11 -37.04 26.49
CA LEU A 16 -15.04 -35.88 27.40
C LEU A 16 -13.67 -35.76 28.07
N ILE A 17 -13.09 -36.88 28.53
CA ILE A 17 -11.75 -36.89 29.13
C ILE A 17 -10.68 -36.48 28.09
N TYR A 18 -10.78 -36.97 26.85
CA TYR A 18 -9.86 -36.60 25.77
C TYR A 18 -9.83 -35.08 25.54
N TYR A 19 -11.00 -34.44 25.42
CA TYR A 19 -11.08 -32.98 25.29
C TYR A 19 -10.64 -32.25 26.55
N ALA A 20 -10.98 -32.75 27.75
CA ALA A 20 -10.52 -32.15 29.00
C ALA A 20 -8.99 -32.13 29.10
N VAL A 21 -8.33 -33.22 28.70
CA VAL A 21 -6.85 -33.30 28.65
C VAL A 21 -6.28 -32.34 27.61
N ILE A 22 -6.88 -32.23 26.41
CA ILE A 22 -6.43 -31.28 25.39
C ILE A 22 -6.54 -29.85 25.89
N ILE A 23 -7.68 -29.47 26.49
CA ILE A 23 -7.89 -28.13 27.04
C ILE A 23 -6.96 -27.88 28.22
N MET A 24 -6.76 -28.86 29.11
CA MET A 24 -5.79 -28.74 30.20
C MET A 24 -4.36 -28.64 29.67
N GLN A 25 -4.00 -29.36 28.61
CA GLN A 25 -2.69 -29.26 27.98
C GLN A 25 -2.55 -27.96 27.18
N ASP A 26 -3.62 -27.36 26.70
CA ASP A 26 -3.60 -26.01 26.11
C ASP A 26 -3.48 -24.93 27.19
N LEU A 27 -4.17 -25.12 28.33
CA LEU A 27 -4.18 -24.20 29.46
C LEU A 27 -2.90 -24.27 30.32
N TYR A 28 -2.39 -25.48 30.55
CA TYR A 28 -1.21 -25.78 31.39
C TYR A 28 0.00 -26.22 30.60
N GLY A 29 -0.13 -26.52 29.30
CA GLY A 29 1.01 -26.77 28.42
C GLY A 29 1.73 -25.47 28.23
N LYS A 30 2.57 -25.17 29.23
CA LYS A 30 3.65 -24.21 29.25
C LYS A 30 3.27 -23.00 28.42
N ARG A 31 2.70 -21.98 29.10
CA ARG A 31 2.54 -20.61 28.57
C ARG A 31 3.62 -20.47 27.53
N ARG A 32 3.26 -20.50 26.23
CA ARG A 32 4.23 -20.14 25.23
C ARG A 32 4.64 -18.78 25.73
N THR A 33 5.85 -18.71 26.29
CA THR A 33 6.55 -17.48 26.52
C THR A 33 6.38 -16.83 25.18
N GLY A 34 5.46 -15.87 25.11
CA GLY A 34 5.18 -15.11 23.93
C GLY A 34 6.51 -14.47 23.64
N LYS A 35 7.32 -15.15 22.84
CA LYS A 35 8.07 -14.48 21.81
C LYS A 35 6.94 -13.93 20.97
N THR A 36 6.50 -12.75 21.39
CA THR A 36 5.83 -11.80 20.54
C THR A 36 6.66 -11.84 19.28
N GLU A 37 6.15 -12.47 18.23
CA GLU A 37 6.64 -12.26 16.86
C GLU A 37 6.21 -10.85 16.40
N GLU A 38 6.16 -9.90 17.33
CA GLU A 38 6.24 -8.50 17.05
C GLU A 38 7.69 -8.31 16.65
N GLU A 39 7.92 -8.01 15.38
CA GLU A 39 9.20 -7.46 14.94
C GLU A 39 9.41 -6.17 15.75
N VAL A 40 10.15 -6.28 16.85
CA VAL A 40 10.71 -5.11 17.52
C VAL A 40 11.79 -4.63 16.56
N PHE A 41 11.45 -3.62 15.76
CA PHE A 41 12.45 -2.87 15.02
C PHE A 41 13.37 -2.24 16.05
N ASP A 42 14.52 -2.88 16.26
CA ASP A 42 15.60 -2.34 17.08
C ASP A 42 16.23 -1.20 16.26
N LEU A 43 15.56 -0.05 16.30
CA LEU A 43 16.17 1.23 15.96
C LEU A 43 17.20 1.47 17.06
N GLY A 44 18.36 0.82 16.95
CA GLY A 44 19.49 1.04 17.85
C GLY A 44 19.71 2.53 18.03
N THR A 45 20.26 2.95 19.18
CA THR A 45 20.42 4.36 19.62
C THR A 45 20.40 5.32 18.43
N LEU A 46 19.22 5.88 18.14
CA LEU A 46 19.06 6.93 17.16
C LEU A 46 19.96 8.07 17.67
N GLU A 47 21.17 8.18 17.12
CA GLU A 47 21.83 9.48 17.09
C GLU A 47 20.81 10.41 16.46
N ASP A 48 20.48 11.49 17.16
CA ASP A 48 19.46 12.44 16.74
C ASP A 48 19.76 12.90 15.31
N GLU A 49 19.12 12.27 14.32
CA GLU A 49 19.28 12.66 12.93
C GLU A 49 18.72 14.08 12.82
N GLU A 50 19.56 15.02 12.40
CA GLU A 50 19.21 16.42 12.28
C GLU A 50 18.10 16.57 11.22
N SER A 51 16.85 16.71 11.67
CA SER A 51 15.71 16.84 10.77
C SER A 51 15.83 18.14 9.98
N VAL A 52 16.01 18.04 8.66
CA VAL A 52 16.11 19.21 7.79
C VAL A 52 14.71 19.76 7.51
N ALA A 53 14.43 20.98 7.97
CA ALA A 53 13.15 21.64 7.73
C ALA A 53 13.01 22.02 6.25
N VAL A 54 11.89 21.63 5.65
CA VAL A 54 11.52 22.04 4.29
C VAL A 54 10.39 23.07 4.37
N SER A 55 10.59 24.23 3.76
CA SER A 55 9.61 25.32 3.74
C SER A 55 9.37 25.80 2.30
N GLU A 56 8.11 25.82 1.89
CA GLU A 56 7.70 26.28 0.57
C GLU A 56 7.39 27.79 0.61
N SER A 57 7.83 28.50 -0.41
CA SER A 57 7.57 29.92 -0.66
C SER A 57 7.00 30.10 -2.07
N GLU A 58 6.30 31.20 -2.32
CA GLU A 58 5.61 31.45 -3.61
C GLU A 58 6.56 31.39 -4.83
N THR A 59 7.86 31.57 -4.62
CA THR A 59 8.91 31.55 -5.67
C THR A 59 9.84 30.33 -5.63
N GLY A 60 9.60 29.34 -4.75
CA GLY A 60 10.46 28.16 -4.64
C GLY A 60 10.42 27.48 -3.27
N PHE A 61 11.39 26.63 -2.96
CA PHE A 61 11.43 25.88 -1.69
C PHE A 61 12.79 26.01 -1.00
N ARG A 62 12.78 25.90 0.33
CA ARG A 62 13.97 25.97 1.19
C ARG A 62 14.16 24.63 1.88
N VAL A 63 15.39 24.13 1.88
CA VAL A 63 15.79 22.90 2.57
C VAL A 63 16.87 23.28 3.58
N GLY A 64 16.51 23.33 4.86
CA GLY A 64 17.39 23.82 5.93
C GLY A 64 17.82 25.28 5.69
N ASN A 65 19.12 25.47 5.41
CA ASN A 65 19.70 26.79 5.13
C ASN A 65 19.84 27.10 3.63
N GLU A 66 19.49 26.15 2.76
CA GLU A 66 19.62 26.30 1.31
C GLU A 66 18.29 26.75 0.68
N GLN A 67 18.36 27.73 -0.22
CA GLN A 67 17.22 28.29 -0.95
C GLN A 67 17.31 27.83 -2.41
N TYR A 68 16.25 27.19 -2.89
CA TYR A 68 16.11 26.76 -4.27
C TYR A 68 15.01 27.56 -4.94
N ASP A 69 15.39 28.49 -5.80
CA ASP A 69 14.45 29.26 -6.60
C ASP A 69 13.99 28.42 -7.78
N THR A 70 12.67 28.31 -7.92
CA THR A 70 12.09 27.70 -9.13
C THR A 70 11.78 28.86 -10.06
N GLU A 71 12.49 28.93 -11.18
CA GLU A 71 12.09 29.79 -12.31
C GLU A 71 10.77 29.26 -12.84
N THR A 72 9.67 29.68 -12.21
CA THR A 72 8.38 29.59 -12.83
C THR A 72 8.47 30.48 -14.05
N ALA A 73 8.42 29.88 -15.24
CA ALA A 73 7.92 30.57 -16.41
C ALA A 73 6.42 30.85 -16.16
N SER A 74 6.15 31.72 -15.18
CA SER A 74 4.84 32.20 -14.80
C SER A 74 4.41 33.18 -15.88
N GLY A 75 3.86 32.62 -16.96
CA GLY A 75 2.77 33.27 -17.66
C GLY A 75 1.57 33.27 -16.73
N GLY A 76 1.51 34.25 -15.83
CA GLY A 76 0.54 34.30 -14.75
C GLY A 76 0.49 35.65 -14.06
N ASP A 77 0.12 36.67 -14.83
CA ASP A 77 -0.67 37.83 -14.41
C ASP A 77 -0.40 38.38 -13.00
N SER A 78 0.66 39.19 -12.86
CA SER A 78 0.75 40.13 -11.73
C SER A 78 -0.35 41.18 -11.87
N ALA A 79 -1.40 41.03 -11.08
CA ALA A 79 -2.32 42.10 -10.74
C ALA A 79 -1.52 43.22 -10.04
N THR A 80 -0.99 44.16 -10.83
CA THR A 80 -0.61 45.49 -10.38
C THR A 80 -1.44 46.49 -11.17
N ASP A 81 -2.26 47.24 -10.43
CA ASP A 81 -3.09 48.32 -10.91
C ASP A 81 -2.34 49.25 -11.88
N GLN A 82 -2.97 49.46 -13.03
CA GLN A 82 -2.46 50.20 -14.18
C GLN A 82 -2.68 51.71 -14.06
N LYS A 83 -1.81 52.50 -14.70
CA LYS A 83 -2.21 53.70 -15.48
C LYS A 83 -1.23 53.92 -16.67
N PRO A 84 -1.67 54.38 -17.87
CA PRO A 84 -1.44 53.66 -19.12
C PRO A 84 -0.70 54.46 -20.21
N ALA A 85 -0.27 53.75 -21.25
CA ALA A 85 -0.04 54.16 -22.65
C ALA A 85 0.69 52.98 -23.34
N ASP A 86 0.54 52.58 -24.59
CA ASP A 86 -0.26 52.99 -25.74
C ASP A 86 -0.19 51.80 -26.75
N LYS A 87 -1.33 51.46 -27.37
CA LYS A 87 -1.54 50.87 -28.71
C LYS A 87 -0.61 49.80 -29.35
N LYS A 88 -1.23 48.61 -29.50
CA LYS A 88 -1.47 47.77 -30.73
C LYS A 88 -0.30 47.10 -31.51
N PRO A 89 -0.56 46.00 -32.28
CA PRO A 89 -1.81 45.28 -32.46
C PRO A 89 -1.79 43.79 -32.08
N GLU A 90 -2.97 43.39 -31.61
CA GLU A 90 -3.46 42.04 -31.42
C GLU A 90 -3.18 41.15 -32.64
N THR A 91 -2.34 40.13 -32.45
CA THR A 91 -2.57 38.86 -33.16
C THR A 91 -3.68 38.18 -32.38
N LYS A 92 -4.91 38.28 -32.90
CA LYS A 92 -6.08 37.57 -32.38
C LYS A 92 -5.87 36.07 -32.60
N GLU A 93 -5.08 35.45 -31.73
CA GLU A 93 -5.21 34.02 -31.51
C GLU A 93 -6.34 33.86 -30.50
N THR A 94 -7.38 33.15 -30.92
CA THR A 94 -8.54 32.83 -30.11
C THR A 94 -8.04 32.07 -28.87
N PRO A 95 -8.57 32.29 -27.64
CA PRO A 95 -8.12 31.55 -26.45
C PRO A 95 -8.09 30.03 -26.67
N GLU A 96 -8.95 29.53 -27.56
CA GLU A 96 -9.02 28.16 -28.03
C GLU A 96 -7.74 27.70 -28.76
N GLU A 97 -7.18 28.49 -29.68
CA GLU A 97 -5.93 28.14 -30.40
C GLU A 97 -4.71 28.11 -29.47
N ARG A 98 -4.71 28.97 -28.44
CA ARG A 98 -3.66 28.94 -27.40
C ARG A 98 -3.76 27.70 -26.53
N LEU A 99 -4.98 27.28 -26.18
CA LEU A 99 -5.23 26.03 -25.46
C LEU A 99 -4.83 24.82 -26.32
N GLU A 100 -5.11 24.83 -27.62
CA GLU A 100 -4.68 23.77 -28.53
C GLU A 100 -3.17 23.67 -28.64
N ARG A 101 -2.45 24.81 -28.74
CA ARG A 101 -0.97 24.81 -28.73
C ARG A 101 -0.38 24.38 -27.39
N LEU A 102 -0.99 24.78 -26.28
CA LEU A 102 -0.59 24.34 -24.94
C LEU A 102 -0.82 22.84 -24.75
N LYS A 103 -1.96 22.33 -25.22
CA LYS A 103 -2.29 20.90 -25.19
C LYS A 103 -1.32 20.08 -26.07
N ALA A 104 -1.04 20.54 -27.29
CA ALA A 104 -0.08 19.88 -28.18
C ALA A 104 1.34 19.87 -27.61
N LYS A 105 1.80 20.98 -27.00
CA LYS A 105 3.09 21.03 -26.31
C LYS A 105 3.15 20.18 -25.05
N ALA A 106 2.04 20.03 -24.34
CA ALA A 106 1.94 19.16 -23.18
C ALA A 106 2.03 17.70 -23.63
N GLU A 107 1.28 17.31 -24.64
CA GLU A 107 1.25 15.95 -25.21
C GLU A 107 2.61 15.54 -25.81
N GLU A 108 3.30 16.45 -26.51
CA GLU A 108 4.67 16.21 -27.01
C GLU A 108 5.68 15.95 -25.88
N LYS A 109 5.47 16.54 -24.70
CA LYS A 109 6.31 16.34 -23.52
C LYS A 109 5.89 15.16 -22.65
N MET A 110 4.77 14.50 -22.94
CA MET A 110 4.35 13.33 -22.17
C MET A 110 4.94 12.07 -22.81
N GLU A 111 5.79 11.37 -22.05
CA GLU A 111 6.21 10.03 -22.42
C GLU A 111 5.00 9.09 -22.35
N GLU A 112 4.79 8.29 -23.41
CA GLU A 112 3.76 7.26 -23.46
C GLU A 112 4.14 6.14 -22.47
N THR A 113 3.64 6.26 -21.24
CA THR A 113 3.83 5.25 -20.20
C THR A 113 2.60 4.35 -20.16
N THR A 114 2.79 3.04 -20.28
CA THR A 114 1.70 2.09 -20.09
C THR A 114 1.37 2.02 -18.59
N PRO A 115 0.14 2.34 -18.16
CA PRO A 115 -0.23 2.18 -16.76
C PRO A 115 -0.13 0.70 -16.38
N TYR A 116 0.80 0.37 -15.48
CA TYR A 116 0.89 -0.96 -14.89
C TYR A 116 -0.05 -1.00 -13.68
N LEU A 117 -1.23 -1.57 -13.86
CA LEU A 117 -2.08 -1.94 -12.73
C LEU A 117 -1.55 -3.25 -12.17
N SER A 118 -1.07 -3.22 -10.92
CA SER A 118 -0.78 -4.45 -10.20
C SER A 118 -2.08 -5.24 -10.08
N ASP A 119 -2.14 -6.39 -10.74
CA ASP A 119 -3.30 -7.27 -10.73
C ASP A 119 -3.37 -7.99 -9.36
N GLY A 120 -3.89 -7.29 -8.36
CA GLY A 120 -4.02 -7.79 -6.99
C GLY A 120 -4.89 -9.04 -6.92
N PHE A 121 -4.65 -9.87 -5.90
CA PHE A 121 -5.51 -10.99 -5.57
C PHE A 121 -6.42 -10.57 -4.42
N SER A 122 -7.73 -10.72 -4.61
CA SER A 122 -8.67 -10.61 -3.49
C SER A 122 -8.57 -11.85 -2.58
N ALA A 123 -9.02 -11.73 -1.32
CA ALA A 123 -8.98 -12.84 -0.37
C ALA A 123 -9.75 -14.08 -0.86
N ASP A 124 -10.91 -13.87 -1.49
CA ASP A 124 -11.75 -14.95 -2.04
C ASP A 124 -11.08 -15.65 -3.22
N GLU A 125 -10.42 -14.89 -4.09
CA GLU A 125 -9.64 -15.46 -5.20
C GLU A 125 -8.47 -16.27 -4.66
N MET A 126 -7.79 -15.79 -3.62
CA MET A 126 -6.63 -16.48 -3.02
C MET A 126 -7.06 -17.81 -2.40
N TYR A 127 -8.19 -17.80 -1.69
CA TYR A 127 -8.79 -19.02 -1.14
C TYR A 127 -9.17 -20.02 -2.25
N LYS A 128 -9.80 -19.53 -3.32
CA LYS A 128 -10.13 -20.37 -4.49
C LYS A 128 -8.88 -20.94 -5.15
N ALA A 129 -7.81 -20.15 -5.26
CA ALA A 129 -6.51 -20.60 -5.76
C ALA A 129 -5.88 -21.67 -4.86
N MET A 130 -5.99 -21.55 -3.53
CA MET A 130 -5.49 -22.59 -2.61
C MET A 130 -6.25 -23.91 -2.80
N LEU A 131 -7.58 -23.86 -2.90
CA LEU A 131 -8.42 -25.04 -3.13
C LEU A 131 -8.15 -25.68 -4.49
N SER A 132 -7.89 -24.88 -5.52
CA SER A 132 -7.63 -25.35 -6.89
C SER A 132 -6.17 -25.72 -7.18
N ARG A 133 -5.32 -25.81 -6.14
CA ARG A 133 -3.87 -26.06 -6.26
C ARG A 133 -3.15 -25.05 -7.17
N GLY A 134 -3.62 -23.81 -7.16
CA GLY A 134 -3.08 -22.69 -7.93
C GLY A 134 -3.61 -22.59 -9.36
N LYS A 135 -4.56 -23.45 -9.78
CA LYS A 135 -5.17 -23.36 -11.12
C LYS A 135 -6.37 -22.41 -11.07
N LEU A 136 -6.22 -21.19 -11.60
CA LEU A 136 -7.32 -20.24 -11.74
C LEU A 136 -7.62 -20.06 -13.23
N GLU A 137 -8.88 -20.14 -13.65
CA GLU A 137 -9.24 -20.13 -15.08
C GLU A 137 -8.85 -18.84 -15.82
N ASN A 138 -8.74 -17.73 -15.10
CA ASN A 138 -8.48 -16.41 -15.68
C ASN A 138 -7.08 -15.86 -15.35
N ARG A 139 -6.18 -16.64 -14.75
CA ARG A 139 -4.86 -16.17 -14.30
C ARG A 139 -3.76 -17.23 -14.44
N PRO A 140 -2.47 -16.82 -14.42
CA PRO A 140 -1.35 -17.76 -14.41
C PRO A 140 -1.44 -18.74 -13.23
N GLU A 141 -0.98 -19.99 -13.44
CA GLU A 141 -0.99 -20.99 -12.38
C GLU A 141 -0.02 -20.61 -11.24
N MET A 142 -0.50 -20.62 -9.99
CA MET A 142 0.35 -20.42 -8.81
C MET A 142 1.01 -21.73 -8.36
N ALA A 143 2.32 -21.68 -8.15
CA ALA A 143 3.07 -22.80 -7.59
C ALA A 143 3.18 -22.66 -6.06
N TRP A 144 2.61 -23.61 -5.33
CA TRP A 144 2.72 -23.66 -3.86
C TRP A 144 3.76 -24.70 -3.47
N LYS A 145 4.84 -24.28 -2.80
CA LYS A 145 5.84 -25.19 -2.24
C LYS A 145 5.56 -25.36 -0.74
N PRO A 146 5.06 -26.53 -0.29
CA PRO A 146 4.86 -26.75 1.13
C PRO A 146 6.22 -26.79 1.83
N ILE A 147 6.48 -25.79 2.66
CA ILE A 147 7.65 -25.78 3.54
C ILE A 147 7.28 -26.62 4.75
N LYS A 148 7.88 -27.81 4.87
CA LYS A 148 7.78 -28.59 6.09
C LYS A 148 8.70 -27.95 7.10
N ASP A 149 8.11 -27.21 8.03
CA ASP A 149 8.86 -26.71 9.17
C ASP A 149 9.37 -27.92 9.96
N LYS A 150 10.70 -28.03 10.08
CA LYS A 150 11.32 -29.04 10.94
C LYS A 150 11.28 -28.50 12.36
N LEU A 151 10.11 -28.62 13.00
CA LEU A 151 10.00 -28.51 14.45
C LEU A 151 10.54 -29.77 15.13
#